data_AF-A0A1D3TSK3-F1
#
_entry.id   AF-A0A1D3TSK3-F1
#
_cell.length_a   1.000
_cell.length_b   1.000
_cell.length_c   1.000
_cell.angle_alpha   90.00
_cell.angle_beta   90.00
_cell.angle_gamma   90.00
#
_symmetry.space_group_name_H-M   'P 1'
#
loop_
_entity.id
_entity.type
_entity.pdbx_description
1 polymer ?
#
loop_
_entity_poly.entity_id
_entity_poly.type
_entity_poly.pdbx_seq_one_letter_code
_entity_poly.pdbx_strand_id
1 'polypeptide(L)'
;MNEIERMQEMVDNSSNSKEVAQAEKRKEKLVKQLKETKEYDEKIAHLALSRIDIDLDDGVKVNYEKVQTGQDGKKLDILGKI
;
A
#
# COMPACT_ATOMS: atom_id res chain seq x y z
N MET A 1 -5.48 -21.10 4.79
CA MET A 1 -6.40 -20.11 5.37
C MET A 1 -5.62 -18.85 5.66
N ASN A 2 -6.00 -17.74 5.04
CA ASN A 2 -5.41 -16.45 5.38
C ASN A 2 -6.09 -15.87 6.65
N GLU A 3 -5.46 -14.87 7.29
CA GLU A 3 -6.00 -14.31 8.54
C GLU A 3 -7.35 -13.57 8.33
N ILE A 4 -7.61 -13.02 7.14
CA ILE A 4 -8.91 -12.39 6.81
C ILE A 4 -10.04 -13.44 6.82
N GLU A 5 -9.80 -14.61 6.22
CA GLU A 5 -10.72 -15.77 6.23
C GLU A 5 -10.96 -16.24 7.67
N ARG A 6 -9.91 -16.37 8.48
CA ARG A 6 -10.05 -16.75 9.89
C ARG A 6 -10.87 -15.75 10.69
N MET A 7 -10.72 -14.45 10.44
CA MET A 7 -11.56 -13.43 11.09
C MET A 7 -13.00 -13.49 10.59
N GLN A 8 -13.22 -13.77 9.30
CA GLN A 8 -14.56 -13.97 8.75
C GLN A 8 -15.26 -15.17 9.40
N GLU A 9 -14.56 -16.30 9.55
CA GLU A 9 -15.09 -17.48 10.25
C GLU A 9 -15.43 -17.17 11.72
N MET A 10 -14.64 -16.36 12.40
CA MET A 10 -14.93 -15.94 13.77
C MET A 10 -16.18 -15.05 13.84
N VAL A 11 -16.39 -14.19 12.85
CA VAL A 11 -17.60 -13.38 12.72
C VAL A 11 -18.83 -14.26 12.46
N ASP A 12 -18.71 -15.25 11.59
CA ASP A 12 -19.84 -16.09 11.16
C ASP A 12 -20.26 -17.11 12.23
N ASN A 13 -19.31 -17.57 13.07
CA ASN A 13 -19.54 -18.69 13.98
C ASN A 13 -19.55 -18.33 15.48
N SER A 14 -19.14 -17.12 15.89
CA SER A 14 -19.16 -16.74 17.30
C SER A 14 -20.53 -16.23 17.75
N SER A 15 -21.02 -16.75 18.88
CA SER A 15 -22.20 -16.22 19.57
C SER A 15 -21.87 -15.05 20.51
N ASN A 16 -20.59 -14.70 20.66
CA ASN A 16 -20.13 -13.61 21.52
C ASN A 16 -20.01 -12.32 20.71
N SER A 17 -20.94 -11.39 20.91
CA SER A 17 -21.00 -10.11 20.18
C SER A 17 -19.72 -9.27 20.31
N LYS A 18 -18.98 -9.39 21.42
CA LYS A 18 -17.71 -8.68 21.60
C LYS A 18 -16.60 -9.26 20.71
N GLU A 19 -16.55 -10.58 20.56
CA GLU A 19 -15.60 -11.26 19.68
C GLU A 19 -15.89 -10.95 18.21
N VAL A 20 -17.18 -10.98 17.82
CA VAL A 20 -17.62 -10.59 16.48
C VAL A 20 -17.16 -9.18 16.15
N ALA A 21 -17.44 -8.19 17.01
CA ALA A 21 -17.05 -6.81 16.77
C ALA A 21 -15.51 -6.61 16.66
N GLN A 22 -14.73 -7.35 17.46
CA GLN A 22 -13.27 -7.31 17.38
C GLN A 22 -12.74 -7.95 16.09
N ALA A 23 -13.31 -9.09 15.70
CA ALA A 23 -12.95 -9.80 14.47
C ALA A 23 -13.30 -8.98 13.23
N GLU A 24 -14.48 -8.33 13.19
CA GLU A 24 -14.87 -7.41 12.11
C GLU A 24 -13.87 -6.27 11.95
N LYS A 25 -13.54 -5.59 13.06
CA LYS A 25 -12.58 -4.47 13.04
C LYS A 25 -11.19 -4.90 12.57
N ARG A 26 -10.74 -6.08 12.99
CA ARG A 26 -9.44 -6.64 12.58
C ARG A 26 -9.45 -7.03 11.10
N LYS A 27 -10.52 -7.68 10.63
CA LYS A 27 -10.73 -8.02 9.22
C LYS A 27 -10.71 -6.77 8.35
N GLU A 28 -11.47 -5.76 8.71
CA GLU A 28 -11.53 -4.49 7.98
C GLU A 28 -10.15 -3.82 7.90
N LYS A 29 -9.39 -3.80 9.00
CA LYS A 29 -8.02 -3.29 9.00
C LYS A 29 -7.13 -4.04 8.03
N LEU A 30 -7.15 -5.38 8.05
CA LEU A 30 -6.33 -6.21 7.17
C LEU A 30 -6.70 -6.02 5.69
N VAL A 31 -7.99 -5.92 5.38
CA VAL A 31 -8.47 -5.64 4.02
C VAL A 31 -7.98 -4.28 3.54
N LYS A 32 -8.04 -3.24 4.37
CA LYS A 32 -7.51 -1.90 4.04
C LYS A 32 -6.01 -1.94 3.78
N GLN A 33 -5.24 -2.56 4.68
CA GLN A 33 -3.79 -2.69 4.50
C GLN A 33 -3.41 -3.46 3.23
N LEU A 34 -4.13 -4.54 2.93
CA LEU A 34 -3.91 -5.31 1.70
C LEU A 34 -4.19 -4.48 0.45
N LYS A 35 -5.29 -3.72 0.46
CA LYS A 35 -5.64 -2.81 -0.63
C LYS A 35 -4.57 -1.74 -0.83
N GLU A 36 -4.19 -1.04 0.24
CA GLU A 36 -3.14 -0.01 0.22
C GLU A 36 -1.80 -0.57 -0.29
N THR A 37 -1.42 -1.77 0.15
CA THR A 37 -0.18 -2.43 -0.29
C THR A 37 -0.20 -2.76 -1.79
N LYS A 38 -1.32 -3.26 -2.30
CA LYS A 38 -1.47 -3.57 -3.74
C LYS A 38 -1.43 -2.29 -4.58
N GLU A 39 -2.17 -1.26 -4.18
CA GLU A 39 -2.16 0.03 -4.88
C GLU A 39 -0.77 0.67 -4.86
N TYR A 40 -0.01 0.50 -3.78
CA TYR A 40 1.35 0.98 -3.69
C TYR A 40 2.31 0.20 -4.60
N ASP A 41 2.20 -1.14 -4.63
CA ASP A 41 3.00 -2.02 -5.48
C ASP A 41 2.80 -1.71 -6.97
N GLU A 42 1.55 -1.50 -7.39
CA GLU A 42 1.22 -1.13 -8.78
C GLU A 42 1.88 0.20 -9.20
N LYS A 43 1.87 1.21 -8.32
CA LYS A 43 2.52 2.51 -8.57
C LYS A 43 4.03 2.38 -8.70
N ILE A 44 4.65 1.63 -7.79
CA ILE A 44 6.10 1.37 -7.81
C ILE A 44 6.48 0.60 -9.07
N ALA A 45 5.73 -0.44 -9.43
CA ALA A 45 5.97 -1.22 -10.63
C ALA A 45 5.92 -0.35 -11.90
N HIS A 46 4.94 0.54 -12.01
CA HIS A 46 4.84 1.48 -13.13
C HIS A 46 6.08 2.40 -13.24
N LEU A 47 6.55 2.95 -12.12
CA LEU A 47 7.76 3.78 -12.08
C LEU A 47 9.02 2.97 -12.41
N ALA A 48 9.13 1.75 -11.86
CA ALA A 48 10.26 0.87 -12.12
C ALA A 48 10.35 0.46 -13.59
N LEU A 49 9.22 0.16 -14.24
CA LEU A 49 9.15 -0.13 -15.67
C LEU A 49 9.57 1.07 -16.53
N SER A 50 9.32 2.29 -16.05
CA SER A 50 9.71 3.53 -16.74
C SER A 50 11.22 3.75 -16.78
N ARG A 51 12.01 3.00 -15.98
CA ARG A 51 13.48 3.09 -15.89
C ARG A 51 13.96 4.54 -15.83
N ILE A 52 13.45 5.28 -14.85
CA ILE A 52 13.75 6.71 -14.67
C ILE A 52 15.25 6.88 -14.44
N ASP A 53 15.91 7.56 -15.37
CA ASP A 53 17.32 7.91 -15.23
C ASP A 53 17.51 8.94 -14.13
N ILE A 54 18.54 8.72 -13.32
CA ILE A 54 18.97 9.63 -12.25
C ILE A 54 20.42 10.06 -12.51
N ASP A 55 20.67 11.36 -12.34
CA ASP A 55 22.01 11.92 -12.33
C ASP A 55 22.36 12.24 -10.88
N LEU A 56 23.45 11.67 -10.36
CA LEU A 56 23.82 11.88 -8.97
C LEU A 56 24.26 13.32 -8.68
N ASP A 57 24.69 14.06 -9.70
CA ASP A 57 25.08 15.47 -9.58
C ASP A 57 23.87 16.40 -9.39
N ASP A 58 22.65 15.96 -9.73
CA ASP A 58 21.40 16.70 -9.45
C ASP A 58 21.09 16.83 -7.95
N GLY A 59 21.71 15.98 -7.13
CA GLY A 59 21.51 15.95 -5.69
C GLY A 59 20.21 15.30 -5.24
N VAL A 60 20.13 15.05 -3.93
CA VAL A 60 19.08 14.19 -3.33
C VAL A 60 17.67 14.71 -3.58
N LYS A 61 17.42 16.01 -3.43
CA LYS A 61 16.05 16.57 -3.55
C LYS A 61 15.48 16.43 -4.95
N VAL A 62 16.30 16.68 -5.97
CA VAL A 62 15.88 16.58 -7.38
C VAL A 62 15.64 15.13 -7.74
N ASN A 63 16.56 14.23 -7.38
CA ASN A 63 16.39 12.80 -7.62
C ASN A 63 15.19 12.23 -6.86
N TYR A 64 14.90 12.72 -5.65
CA TYR A 64 13.72 12.32 -4.89
C TYR A 64 12.41 12.66 -5.59
N GLU A 65 12.34 13.81 -6.26
CA GLU A 65 11.18 14.20 -7.07
C GLU A 65 11.06 13.34 -8.34
N LYS A 66 12.19 13.11 -9.03
CA LYS A 66 12.24 12.35 -10.28
C LYS A 66 11.74 10.92 -10.11
N VAL A 67 12.24 10.18 -9.12
CA VAL A 67 11.91 8.75 -8.94
C VAL A 67 10.45 8.50 -8.52
N GLN A 68 9.68 9.56 -8.28
CA GLN A 68 8.26 9.49 -7.91
C GLN A 68 7.34 10.08 -8.99
N THR A 69 7.91 10.51 -10.12
CA THR A 69 7.18 11.17 -11.20
C THR A 69 7.20 10.27 -12.43
N GLY A 70 6.02 9.89 -12.91
CA GLY A 70 5.87 9.09 -14.12
C GLY A 70 6.28 9.86 -15.39
N GLN A 71 6.48 9.13 -16.49
CA GLN A 71 6.82 9.75 -17.79
C GLN A 71 5.73 10.69 -18.31
N ASP A 72 4.49 10.55 -17.83
CA ASP A 72 3.37 11.46 -18.10
C ASP A 72 3.40 12.75 -17.26
N GLY A 73 4.47 12.95 -16.46
CA GLY A 73 4.64 14.08 -15.57
C GLY A 73 3.81 13.99 -14.28
N LYS A 74 3.09 12.88 -14.05
CA LYS A 74 2.31 12.72 -12.82
C LYS A 74 3.17 12.23 -11.67
N LYS A 75 3.14 12.97 -10.58
CA LYS A 75 3.75 12.57 -9.31
C LYS A 75 2.85 11.59 -8.55
N LEU A 76 3.43 10.49 -8.08
CA LEU A 76 2.72 9.42 -7.37
C LEU A 76 2.89 9.46 -5.84
N ASP A 77 3.73 10.36 -5.32
CA ASP A 77 3.99 10.58 -3.88
C ASP A 77 4.20 9.27 -3.10
N ILE A 78 5.00 8.37 -3.68
CA ILE A 78 5.25 7.04 -3.15
C ILE A 78 6.29 7.02 -2.01
N LEU A 79 7.13 8.04 -1.87
CA LEU A 79 8.13 8.12 -0.82
C LEU A 79 7.66 9.09 0.29
N GLY A 80 8.28 8.98 1.46
CA GLY A 80 8.00 9.88 2.60
C GLY A 80 8.35 11.34 2.32
N LYS A 81 8.19 12.23 3.30
CA LYS A 81 8.71 13.60 3.17
C LYS A 81 10.18 13.65 3.59
N ILE A 82 11.00 14.42 2.87
CA ILE A 82 12.41 14.70 3.19
C ILE A 82 12.67 16.19 3.34
#